data_AF-A0A158FJG5-F1
#
_entry.id   AF-A0A158FJG5-F1
#
_cell.length_a   1.000
_cell.length_b   1.000
_cell.length_c   1.000
_cell.angle_alpha   90.00
_cell.angle_beta   90.00
_cell.angle_gamma   90.00
#
_symmetry.space_group_name_H-M   'P 1'
#
loop_
_entity.id
_entity.type
_entity.pdbx_description
1 polymer ?
#
loop_
_entity_poly.entity_id
_entity_poly.type
_entity_poly.pdbx_seq_one_letter_code
_entity_poly.pdbx_strand_id
1 'polypeptide(L)'
;MQMRQLSFKFPSVTGLVSLGLVLNLFLMRPAALGESYTSMGIALSVPLTGLHVLHNMKRTRYSNAVIRWDVATLLGLLGLYWLYICPISIVFEMSQLDWMFKEFIATMVVALAYGAFLIDEEANRTFFRTLCTVIAVLGLSSMVTVALSNLLGGKESLFLFTVDVKGYTEVTLHQQTTTGAVYFPFSMLYGDFVSGSVKLDRYCGFFREAGIYQAVACFCLAYEAFTRRSKIVMFGLAGGTICAFSSLGIALLVMTMGTIALFSGGRVRTWRVVLTAVVIGLVYPVSMYTPYIGLEDKAVTHGSSLSDREDSIRRGLDDVRRNPFGNGLYSSLATNDGICLIAELGMMGLFGFGCQVLLLSGFRLGPGMNWKKVAACTPLLITALISQPIAGAPMMYVIGMVFVPRMIPRKAKEPRKIAGFRGFRESVNLFAPSVAAHQPVESPMPSPPVVNTPDALIT
;
A
#
# COMPACT_ATOMS: atom_id res chain seq x y z
N MET A 1 0.44 -45.14 7.85
CA MET A 1 0.05 -43.95 7.06
C MET A 1 -0.91 -43.12 7.91
N GLN A 2 -0.42 -42.13 8.66
CA GLN A 2 -1.24 -41.34 9.59
C GLN A 2 -2.07 -40.32 8.80
N MET A 3 -3.40 -40.48 8.79
CA MET A 3 -4.31 -39.44 8.32
C MET A 3 -4.13 -38.21 9.21
N ARG A 4 -3.58 -37.13 8.65
CA ARG A 4 -3.63 -35.80 9.29
C ARG A 4 -5.11 -35.43 9.43
N GLN A 5 -5.63 -35.52 10.66
CA GLN A 5 -6.94 -34.98 10.98
C GLN A 5 -6.95 -33.50 10.61
N LEU A 6 -7.69 -33.15 9.56
CA LEU A 6 -8.01 -31.78 9.19
C LEU A 6 -8.93 -31.20 10.26
N SER A 7 -8.33 -30.70 11.34
CA SER A 7 -9.03 -29.89 12.34
C SER A 7 -9.42 -28.57 11.68
N PHE A 8 -10.71 -28.40 11.39
CA PHE A 8 -11.29 -27.11 11.02
C PHE A 8 -11.24 -26.19 12.23
N LYS A 9 -10.21 -25.35 12.31
CA LYS A 9 -10.19 -24.25 13.27
C LYS A 9 -11.12 -23.15 12.77
N PHE A 10 -12.16 -22.85 13.54
CA PHE A 10 -13.00 -21.69 13.26
C PHE A 10 -12.12 -20.42 13.16
N PRO A 11 -12.39 -19.54 12.19
CA PRO A 11 -11.65 -18.29 12.05
C PRO A 11 -11.85 -17.43 13.30
N SER A 12 -10.79 -16.72 13.72
CA SER A 12 -10.90 -15.78 14.84
C SER A 12 -11.85 -14.64 14.47
N VAL A 13 -12.50 -14.03 15.47
CA VAL A 13 -13.38 -12.86 15.27
C VAL A 13 -12.64 -11.73 14.54
N THR A 14 -11.39 -11.45 14.92
CA THR A 14 -10.53 -10.49 14.21
C THR A 14 -10.32 -10.88 12.75
N GLY A 15 -10.14 -12.16 12.45
CA GLY A 15 -10.02 -12.66 11.07
C GLY A 15 -11.30 -12.48 10.26
N LEU A 16 -12.47 -12.78 10.84
CA LEU A 16 -13.76 -12.57 10.21
C LEU A 16 -14.04 -11.09 9.92
N VAL A 17 -13.84 -10.22 10.92
CA VAL A 17 -14.01 -8.76 10.74
C VAL A 17 -13.00 -8.24 9.72
N SER A 18 -11.74 -8.69 9.79
CA SER A 18 -10.71 -8.33 8.81
C SER A 18 -11.12 -8.71 7.39
N LEU A 19 -11.65 -9.91 7.17
CA LEU A 19 -12.12 -10.33 5.84
C LEU A 19 -13.29 -9.46 5.39
N GLY A 20 -14.28 -9.23 6.27
CA GLY A 20 -15.41 -8.35 5.99
C GLY A 20 -14.97 -6.94 5.58
N LEU A 21 -14.04 -6.33 6.32
CA LEU A 21 -13.50 -5.02 6.02
C LEU A 21 -12.66 -5.00 4.71
N VAL A 22 -11.92 -6.07 4.40
CA VAL A 22 -11.20 -6.17 3.11
C VAL A 22 -12.17 -6.24 1.94
N LEU A 23 -13.23 -7.06 2.05
CA LEU A 23 -14.27 -7.13 1.02
C LEU A 23 -15.01 -5.78 0.90
N ASN A 24 -15.22 -5.10 2.02
CA ASN A 24 -15.84 -3.78 2.07
C ASN A 24 -15.03 -2.70 1.33
N LEU A 25 -13.70 -2.85 1.17
CA LEU A 25 -12.91 -1.93 0.35
C LEU A 25 -13.33 -1.96 -1.13
N PHE A 26 -13.84 -3.09 -1.64
CA PHE A 26 -14.34 -3.16 -3.01
C PHE A 26 -15.66 -2.41 -3.22
N LEU A 27 -16.35 -2.03 -2.14
CA LEU A 27 -17.53 -1.16 -2.18
C LEU A 27 -17.16 0.33 -2.06
N MET A 28 -15.88 0.69 -2.01
CA MET A 28 -15.40 2.06 -1.87
C MET A 28 -14.58 2.48 -3.09
N ARG A 29 -14.59 3.77 -3.43
CA ARG A 29 -13.68 4.29 -4.47
C ARG A 29 -12.21 4.01 -4.08
N PRO A 30 -11.35 3.59 -5.03
CA PRO A 30 -11.58 3.54 -6.49
C PRO A 30 -11.91 2.13 -7.04
N ALA A 31 -12.47 1.23 -6.23
CA ALA A 31 -12.95 -0.05 -6.73
C ALA A 31 -14.13 0.14 -7.71
N ALA A 32 -14.37 -0.83 -8.59
CA ALA A 32 -15.40 -0.71 -9.63
C ALA A 32 -16.82 -0.55 -9.07
N LEU A 33 -17.15 -1.25 -7.98
CA LEU A 33 -18.42 -1.09 -7.27
C LEU A 33 -18.45 0.18 -6.40
N GLY A 34 -17.29 0.82 -6.18
CA GLY A 34 -17.13 1.96 -5.29
C GLY A 34 -17.94 3.18 -5.70
N GLU A 35 -18.07 3.48 -6.99
CA GLU A 35 -18.81 4.66 -7.46
C GLU A 35 -20.30 4.60 -7.14
N SER A 36 -20.89 3.41 -7.14
CA SER A 36 -22.32 3.20 -6.88
C SER A 36 -22.60 2.88 -5.42
N TYR A 37 -21.66 2.20 -4.74
CA TYR A 37 -21.91 1.60 -3.43
C TYR A 37 -21.05 2.15 -2.28
N THR A 38 -20.34 3.28 -2.46
CA THR A 38 -19.55 3.89 -1.37
C THR A 38 -20.38 4.13 -0.11
N SER A 39 -21.65 4.55 -0.22
CA SER A 39 -22.54 4.74 0.92
C SER A 39 -22.78 3.44 1.70
N MET A 40 -22.93 2.30 1.00
CA MET A 40 -23.02 0.99 1.64
C MET A 40 -21.68 0.61 2.29
N GLY A 41 -20.56 0.91 1.61
CA GLY A 41 -19.23 0.73 2.17
C GLY A 41 -19.04 1.44 3.51
N ILE A 42 -19.48 2.70 3.59
CA ILE A 42 -19.47 3.50 4.82
C ILE A 42 -20.36 2.84 5.88
N ALA A 43 -21.61 2.53 5.53
CA ALA A 43 -22.59 1.95 6.44
C ALA A 43 -22.15 0.59 7.03
N LEU A 44 -21.37 -0.20 6.29
CA LEU A 44 -20.82 -1.48 6.75
C LEU A 44 -19.54 -1.33 7.57
N SER A 45 -18.72 -0.31 7.28
CA SER A 45 -17.44 -0.11 7.97
C SER A 45 -17.59 0.15 9.47
N VAL A 46 -18.59 0.95 9.85
CA VAL A 46 -18.87 1.33 11.25
C VAL A 46 -19.28 0.14 12.11
N PRO A 47 -20.31 -0.67 11.77
CA PRO A 47 -20.71 -1.80 12.59
C PRO A 47 -19.64 -2.90 12.63
N LEU A 48 -18.93 -3.19 11.53
CA LEU A 48 -17.82 -4.15 11.53
C LEU A 48 -16.71 -3.74 12.49
N THR A 49 -16.32 -2.46 12.44
CA THR A 49 -15.34 -1.90 13.37
C THR A 49 -15.87 -1.91 14.81
N GLY A 50 -17.13 -1.53 15.01
CA GLY A 50 -17.80 -1.55 16.31
C GLY A 50 -17.78 -2.94 16.95
N LEU A 51 -18.11 -3.98 16.18
CA LEU A 51 -18.04 -5.38 16.63
C LEU A 51 -16.63 -5.77 17.08
N HIS A 52 -15.60 -5.38 16.33
CA HIS A 52 -14.22 -5.63 16.72
C HIS A 52 -13.84 -4.88 18.01
N VAL A 53 -14.19 -3.60 18.10
CA VAL A 53 -13.94 -2.76 19.27
C VAL A 53 -14.60 -3.37 20.51
N LEU A 54 -15.88 -3.72 20.42
CA LEU A 54 -16.67 -4.34 21.50
C LEU A 54 -16.07 -5.68 21.95
N HIS A 55 -15.76 -6.57 20.99
CA HIS A 55 -15.14 -7.87 21.28
C HIS A 55 -13.81 -7.72 22.02
N ASN A 56 -13.04 -6.68 21.69
CA ASN A 56 -11.72 -6.45 22.25
C ASN A 56 -11.69 -5.44 23.41
N MET A 57 -12.83 -4.93 23.90
CA MET A 57 -12.86 -3.97 25.03
C MET A 57 -12.23 -4.53 26.30
N LYS A 58 -12.42 -5.83 26.56
CA LYS A 58 -11.95 -6.50 27.79
C LYS A 58 -10.53 -7.06 27.68
N ARG A 59 -9.94 -7.07 26.48
CA ARG A 59 -8.56 -7.52 26.26
C ARG A 59 -7.64 -6.31 26.35
N THR A 60 -6.57 -6.41 27.15
CA THR A 60 -5.51 -5.39 27.19
C THR A 60 -4.94 -5.22 25.78
N ARG A 61 -5.27 -4.10 25.12
CA ARG A 61 -4.81 -3.82 23.76
C ARG A 61 -3.30 -3.62 23.79
N TYR A 62 -2.55 -4.55 23.22
CA TYR A 62 -1.14 -4.36 22.92
C TYR A 62 -1.00 -3.45 21.69
N SER A 63 -1.39 -2.18 21.82
CA SER A 63 -1.18 -1.21 20.75
C SER A 63 0.26 -0.70 20.80
N ASN A 64 0.99 -0.97 19.74
CA ASN A 64 2.33 -0.45 19.54
C ASN A 64 2.27 1.08 19.47
N ALA A 65 3.07 1.78 20.28
CA ALA A 65 3.11 3.24 20.28
C ALA A 65 3.43 3.80 18.89
N VAL A 66 4.24 3.08 18.09
CA VAL A 66 4.58 3.48 16.71
C VAL A 66 3.34 3.47 15.81
N ILE A 67 2.47 2.46 15.92
CA ILE A 67 1.24 2.38 15.12
C ILE A 67 0.28 3.51 15.52
N ARG A 68 0.14 3.78 16.82
CA ARG A 68 -0.70 4.88 17.31
C ARG A 68 -0.26 6.22 16.74
N TRP A 69 1.05 6.51 16.78
CA TRP A 69 1.60 7.72 16.17
C TRP A 69 1.37 7.75 14.66
N ASP A 70 1.60 6.66 13.95
CA ASP A 70 1.41 6.58 12.50
C ASP A 70 -0.05 6.88 12.09
N VAL A 71 -1.02 6.23 12.75
CA VAL A 71 -2.44 6.46 12.53
C VAL A 71 -2.83 7.90 12.92
N ALA A 72 -2.35 8.41 14.06
CA ALA A 72 -2.62 9.77 14.49
C ALA A 72 -2.06 10.83 13.53
N THR A 73 -0.83 10.64 13.03
CA THR A 73 -0.23 11.53 12.04
C THR A 73 -1.01 11.51 10.73
N LEU A 74 -1.46 10.34 10.27
CA LEU A 74 -2.28 10.24 9.06
C LEU A 74 -3.62 10.96 9.23
N LEU A 75 -4.33 10.69 10.33
CA LEU A 75 -5.61 11.36 10.62
C LEU A 75 -5.43 12.86 10.82
N GLY A 76 -4.35 13.29 11.46
CA GLY A 76 -4.00 14.70 11.61
C GLY A 76 -3.71 15.38 10.26
N LEU A 77 -2.93 14.75 9.38
CA LEU A 77 -2.69 15.24 8.02
C LEU A 77 -3.97 15.30 7.19
N LEU A 78 -4.84 14.30 7.32
CA LEU A 78 -6.14 14.27 6.65
C LEU A 78 -7.05 15.39 7.17
N GLY A 79 -7.05 15.63 8.49
CA GLY A 79 -7.75 16.75 9.11
C GLY A 79 -7.23 18.10 8.61
N LEU A 80 -5.91 18.30 8.57
CA LEU A 80 -5.28 19.52 8.03
C LEU A 80 -5.62 19.73 6.56
N TYR A 81 -5.61 18.67 5.75
CA TYR A 81 -6.01 18.73 4.35
C TYR A 81 -7.44 19.25 4.20
N TRP A 82 -8.40 18.67 4.93
CA TRP A 82 -9.81 19.09 4.81
C TRP A 82 -10.10 20.44 5.47
N LEU A 83 -9.41 20.79 6.56
CA LEU A 83 -9.47 22.13 7.15
C LEU A 83 -8.99 23.21 6.18
N TYR A 84 -8.09 22.87 5.27
CA TYR A 84 -7.61 23.77 4.23
C TYR A 84 -8.55 23.79 3.01
N ILE A 85 -8.94 22.61 2.51
CA ILE A 85 -9.72 22.49 1.27
C ILE A 85 -11.16 22.95 1.43
N CYS A 86 -11.82 22.68 2.56
CA CYS A 86 -13.23 23.05 2.74
C CYS A 86 -13.44 24.57 2.64
N PRO A 87 -12.69 25.43 3.37
CA PRO A 87 -12.83 26.88 3.25
C PRO A 87 -12.56 27.39 1.83
N ILE A 88 -11.51 26.91 1.18
CA ILE A 88 -11.16 27.33 -0.19
C ILE A 88 -12.28 26.95 -1.16
N SER A 89 -12.80 25.73 -1.06
CA SER A 89 -13.90 25.29 -1.92
C SER A 89 -15.19 26.10 -1.70
N ILE A 90 -15.44 26.60 -0.48
CA ILE A 90 -16.58 27.47 -0.17
C ILE A 90 -16.35 28.90 -0.68
N VAL A 91 -15.16 29.46 -0.45
CA VAL A 91 -14.86 30.88 -0.74
C VAL A 91 -14.79 31.16 -2.24
N PHE A 92 -14.25 30.23 -3.03
CA PHE A 92 -14.01 30.48 -4.45
C PHE A 92 -15.24 30.23 -5.35
N GLU A 93 -16.40 29.82 -4.79
CA GLU A 93 -17.73 29.63 -5.42
C GLU A 93 -17.81 28.79 -6.72
N MET A 94 -16.68 28.39 -7.30
CA MET A 94 -16.60 27.57 -8.51
C MET A 94 -16.78 26.07 -8.22
N SER A 95 -16.74 25.68 -6.95
CA SER A 95 -16.71 24.28 -6.52
C SER A 95 -18.10 23.63 -6.47
N GLN A 96 -18.20 22.38 -6.91
CA GLN A 96 -19.38 21.55 -6.63
C GLN A 96 -19.43 21.11 -5.16
N LEU A 97 -19.98 21.96 -4.30
CA LEU A 97 -19.98 21.77 -2.84
C LEU A 97 -20.61 20.45 -2.40
N ASP A 98 -21.68 19.99 -3.05
CA ASP A 98 -22.33 18.71 -2.73
C ASP A 98 -21.36 17.52 -2.88
N TRP A 99 -20.57 17.50 -3.95
CA TRP A 99 -19.60 16.43 -4.22
C TRP A 99 -18.43 16.50 -3.25
N MET A 100 -17.94 17.70 -2.99
CA MET A 100 -16.88 17.96 -2.00
C MET A 100 -17.30 17.50 -0.60
N PHE A 101 -18.50 17.85 -0.13
CA PHE A 101 -18.99 17.45 1.19
C PHE A 101 -19.22 15.93 1.29
N LYS A 102 -19.75 15.31 0.23
CA LYS A 102 -19.88 13.84 0.19
C LYS A 102 -18.53 13.15 0.33
N GLU A 103 -17.50 13.65 -0.36
CA GLU A 103 -16.15 13.09 -0.25
C GLU A 103 -15.51 13.37 1.12
N PHE A 104 -15.69 14.56 1.67
CA PHE A 104 -15.26 14.90 3.03
C PHE A 104 -15.84 13.92 4.06
N ILE A 105 -17.16 13.72 4.06
CA ILE A 105 -17.84 12.83 4.99
C ILE A 105 -17.37 11.38 4.77
N ALA A 106 -17.34 10.92 3.52
CA ALA A 106 -16.92 9.57 3.19
C ALA A 106 -15.49 9.28 3.67
N THR A 107 -14.55 10.18 3.39
CA THR A 107 -13.14 10.00 3.77
C THR A 107 -12.95 10.06 5.28
N MET A 108 -13.63 10.98 5.98
CA MET A 108 -13.57 11.07 7.45
C MET A 108 -14.12 9.82 8.14
N VAL A 109 -15.33 9.39 7.78
CA VAL A 109 -15.97 8.23 8.44
C VAL A 109 -15.16 6.96 8.17
N VAL A 110 -14.72 6.74 6.94
CA VAL A 110 -13.89 5.58 6.59
C VAL A 110 -12.54 5.63 7.32
N ALA A 111 -11.85 6.77 7.31
CA ALA A 111 -10.55 6.90 7.97
C ALA A 111 -10.66 6.66 9.49
N LEU A 112 -11.70 7.18 10.15
CA LEU A 112 -11.91 6.96 11.57
C LEU A 112 -12.27 5.51 11.89
N ALA A 113 -13.19 4.90 11.12
CA ALA A 113 -13.59 3.52 11.32
C ALA A 113 -12.40 2.55 11.12
N TYR A 114 -11.73 2.61 9.97
CA TYR A 114 -10.57 1.76 9.72
C TYR A 114 -9.41 2.11 10.63
N GLY A 115 -9.19 3.38 10.98
CA GLY A 115 -8.16 3.79 11.93
C GLY A 115 -8.35 3.14 13.30
N ALA A 116 -9.60 3.09 13.80
CA ALA A 116 -9.92 2.44 15.07
C ALA A 116 -9.67 0.92 15.05
N PHE A 117 -9.83 0.26 13.90
CA PHE A 117 -9.51 -1.15 13.72
C PHE A 117 -8.00 -1.40 13.55
N LEU A 118 -7.35 -0.60 12.69
CA LEU A 118 -5.96 -0.77 12.27
C LEU A 118 -4.93 -0.27 13.28
N ILE A 119 -5.37 0.36 14.37
CA ILE A 119 -4.50 0.76 15.49
C ILE A 119 -3.99 -0.46 16.30
N ASP A 120 -4.70 -1.59 16.22
CA ASP A 120 -4.29 -2.86 16.81
C ASP A 120 -3.30 -3.57 15.85
N GLU A 121 -2.14 -3.98 16.39
CA GLU A 121 -1.07 -4.59 15.59
C GLU A 121 -1.49 -5.92 14.96
N GLU A 122 -2.24 -6.75 15.69
CA GLU A 122 -2.70 -8.04 15.20
C GLU A 122 -3.79 -7.86 14.14
N ALA A 123 -4.73 -6.94 14.38
CA ALA A 123 -5.76 -6.59 13.42
C ALA A 123 -5.17 -6.02 12.12
N ASN A 124 -4.23 -5.07 12.21
CA ASN A 124 -3.53 -4.49 11.06
C ASN A 124 -2.79 -5.57 10.25
N ARG A 125 -2.01 -6.42 10.92
CA ARG A 125 -1.30 -7.52 10.27
C ARG A 125 -2.25 -8.50 9.59
N THR A 126 -3.37 -8.83 10.23
CA THR A 126 -4.37 -9.76 9.67
C THR A 126 -5.08 -9.13 8.47
N PHE A 127 -5.42 -7.85 8.55
CA PHE A 127 -6.02 -7.05 7.48
C PHE A 127 -5.17 -7.05 6.22
N PHE A 128 -3.93 -6.57 6.30
CA PHE A 128 -3.09 -6.46 5.12
C PHE A 128 -2.68 -7.82 4.55
N ARG A 129 -2.55 -8.86 5.39
CA ARG A 129 -2.37 -10.24 4.88
C ARG A 129 -3.58 -10.73 4.11
N THR A 130 -4.78 -10.45 4.59
CA THR A 130 -6.02 -10.82 3.93
C THR A 130 -6.16 -10.04 2.63
N LEU A 131 -5.93 -8.72 2.64
CA LEU A 131 -5.92 -7.87 1.46
C LEU A 131 -4.93 -8.39 0.40
N CYS A 132 -3.66 -8.61 0.77
CA CYS A 132 -2.67 -9.15 -0.18
C CYS A 132 -3.08 -10.51 -0.75
N THR A 133 -3.71 -11.35 0.05
CA THR A 133 -4.19 -12.66 -0.40
C THR A 133 -5.36 -12.51 -1.37
N VAL A 134 -6.34 -11.65 -1.10
CA VAL A 134 -7.48 -11.38 -2.00
C VAL A 134 -6.98 -10.80 -3.33
N ILE A 135 -6.12 -9.77 -3.29
CA ILE A 135 -5.56 -9.15 -4.50
C ILE A 135 -4.72 -10.15 -5.31
N ALA A 136 -3.97 -11.03 -4.64
CA ALA A 136 -3.23 -12.11 -5.30
C ALA A 136 -4.14 -13.16 -5.94
N VAL A 137 -5.26 -13.52 -5.29
CA VAL A 137 -6.25 -14.44 -5.86
C VAL A 137 -6.88 -13.86 -7.11
N LEU A 138 -7.21 -12.56 -7.12
CA LEU A 138 -7.68 -11.87 -8.33
C LEU A 138 -6.63 -11.87 -9.45
N GLY A 139 -5.35 -11.74 -9.08
CA GLY A 139 -4.24 -11.84 -10.04
C GLY A 139 -4.09 -13.25 -10.61
N LEU A 140 -4.11 -14.28 -9.76
CA LEU A 140 -4.11 -15.68 -10.19
C LEU A 140 -5.32 -16.02 -11.05
N SER A 141 -6.50 -15.51 -10.69
CA SER A 141 -7.71 -15.63 -11.48
C SER A 141 -7.48 -15.12 -12.90
N SER A 142 -6.90 -13.93 -13.04
CA SER A 142 -6.60 -13.33 -14.34
C SER A 142 -5.61 -14.19 -15.15
N MET A 143 -4.57 -14.71 -14.51
CA MET A 143 -3.62 -15.63 -15.16
C MET A 143 -4.28 -16.92 -15.64
N VAL A 144 -5.15 -17.52 -14.82
CA VAL A 144 -5.92 -18.71 -15.19
C VAL A 144 -6.85 -18.40 -16.36
N THR A 145 -7.48 -17.23 -16.37
CA THR A 145 -8.37 -16.81 -17.46
C THR A 145 -7.59 -16.68 -18.77
N VAL A 146 -6.42 -16.05 -18.75
CA VAL A 146 -5.53 -15.95 -19.92
C VAL A 146 -5.08 -17.34 -20.39
N ALA A 147 -4.69 -18.23 -19.48
CA ALA A 147 -4.29 -19.58 -19.84
C ALA A 147 -5.44 -20.38 -20.48
N LEU A 148 -6.64 -20.34 -19.89
CA LEU A 148 -7.82 -21.01 -20.42
C LEU A 148 -8.30 -20.41 -21.74
N SER A 149 -8.26 -19.09 -21.89
CA SER A 149 -8.61 -18.40 -23.14
C SER A 149 -7.74 -18.89 -24.31
N ASN A 150 -6.42 -19.01 -24.07
CA ASN A 150 -5.50 -19.57 -25.06
C ASN A 150 -5.78 -21.06 -25.38
N LEU A 151 -6.24 -21.85 -24.40
CA LEU A 151 -6.55 -23.27 -24.61
C LEU A 151 -7.89 -23.50 -25.31
N LEU A 152 -8.89 -22.65 -25.06
CA LEU A 152 -10.25 -22.76 -25.61
C LEU A 152 -10.42 -21.99 -26.93
N GLY A 153 -9.40 -21.25 -27.37
CA GLY A 153 -9.43 -20.47 -28.61
C GLY A 153 -10.14 -19.11 -28.48
N GLY A 154 -10.48 -18.67 -27.28
CA GLY A 154 -11.07 -17.36 -27.01
C GLY A 154 -11.57 -17.18 -25.58
N LYS A 155 -11.74 -15.92 -25.16
CA LYS A 155 -12.25 -15.57 -23.82
C LYS A 155 -13.77 -15.68 -23.69
N GLU A 156 -14.50 -15.63 -24.81
CA GLU A 156 -15.97 -15.60 -24.80
C GLU A 156 -16.59 -16.84 -24.14
N SER A 157 -15.96 -18.02 -24.30
CA SER A 157 -16.41 -19.25 -23.63
C SER A 157 -16.24 -19.22 -22.10
N LEU A 158 -15.51 -18.25 -21.57
CA LEU A 158 -15.26 -18.06 -20.14
C LEU A 158 -16.14 -16.94 -19.55
N PHE A 159 -16.96 -16.26 -20.34
CA PHE A 159 -17.80 -15.16 -19.85
C PHE A 159 -18.81 -15.66 -18.81
N LEU A 160 -18.97 -14.91 -17.72
CA LEU A 160 -19.91 -15.22 -16.63
C LEU A 160 -21.05 -14.20 -16.57
N PHE A 161 -20.70 -12.93 -16.37
CA PHE A 161 -21.66 -11.81 -16.23
C PHE A 161 -20.93 -10.47 -16.39
N THR A 162 -21.69 -9.38 -16.49
CA THR A 162 -21.13 -8.01 -16.54
C THR A 162 -21.50 -7.24 -15.28
N VAL A 163 -20.54 -6.50 -14.74
CA VAL A 163 -20.73 -5.52 -13.66
C VAL A 163 -20.86 -4.13 -14.28
N ASP A 164 -21.91 -3.40 -13.92
CA ASP A 164 -22.04 -2.01 -14.32
C ASP A 164 -21.02 -1.13 -13.60
N VAL A 165 -20.04 -0.61 -14.36
CA VAL A 165 -19.00 0.28 -13.86
C VAL A 165 -19.40 1.71 -14.22
N LYS A 166 -19.94 2.43 -13.23
CA LYS A 166 -20.40 3.81 -13.41
C LYS A 166 -19.30 4.71 -14.01
N GLY A 167 -19.67 5.48 -15.02
CA GLY A 167 -18.77 6.36 -15.76
C GLY A 167 -18.03 5.69 -16.93
N TYR A 168 -18.33 4.43 -17.24
CA TYR A 168 -17.76 3.68 -18.36
C TYR A 168 -18.82 3.03 -19.28
N THR A 169 -20.06 3.54 -19.28
CA THR A 169 -21.18 2.99 -20.06
C THR A 169 -21.10 3.30 -21.57
N GLU A 170 -21.29 2.26 -22.39
CA GLU A 170 -21.78 2.24 -23.79
C GLU A 170 -21.00 2.92 -24.94
N VAL A 171 -19.70 3.18 -24.80
CA VAL A 171 -18.87 3.61 -25.96
C VAL A 171 -17.63 2.74 -26.13
N THR A 172 -17.81 1.42 -26.26
CA THR A 172 -16.81 0.57 -26.91
C THR A 172 -17.47 -0.04 -28.15
N LEU A 173 -16.94 0.34 -29.31
CA LEU A 173 -17.50 0.14 -30.66
C LEU A 173 -17.65 -1.34 -31.12
N HIS A 174 -17.53 -2.30 -30.20
CA HIS A 174 -17.78 -3.72 -30.42
C HIS A 174 -18.53 -4.30 -29.22
N GLN A 175 -19.75 -4.80 -29.44
CA GLN A 175 -20.63 -5.45 -28.44
C GLN A 175 -20.00 -6.63 -27.68
N GLN A 176 -18.76 -7.02 -27.98
CA GLN A 176 -18.07 -8.18 -27.41
C GLN A 176 -17.07 -7.82 -26.30
N THR A 177 -16.75 -6.54 -26.07
CA THR A 177 -15.75 -6.12 -25.05
C THR A 177 -16.29 -4.97 -24.21
N THR A 178 -17.11 -5.30 -23.22
CA THR A 178 -17.66 -4.33 -22.27
C THR A 178 -16.77 -4.23 -21.04
N THR A 179 -16.34 -3.02 -20.67
CA THR A 179 -15.74 -2.74 -19.36
C THR A 179 -16.60 -3.33 -18.25
N GLY A 180 -16.01 -4.08 -17.33
CA GLY A 180 -16.74 -4.76 -16.26
C GLY A 180 -17.23 -6.17 -16.59
N ALA A 181 -16.97 -6.69 -17.80
CA ALA A 181 -17.18 -8.11 -18.10
C ALA A 181 -16.33 -8.99 -17.17
N VAL A 182 -16.97 -9.97 -16.53
CA VAL A 182 -16.33 -10.92 -15.60
C VAL A 182 -16.27 -12.29 -16.26
N TYR A 183 -15.06 -12.83 -16.30
CA TYR A 183 -14.75 -14.14 -16.87
C TYR A 183 -14.33 -15.13 -15.78
N PHE A 184 -14.44 -16.42 -16.08
CA PHE A 184 -14.07 -17.50 -15.18
C PHE A 184 -12.54 -17.55 -14.92
N PRO A 185 -12.08 -17.69 -13.66
CA PRO A 185 -12.90 -17.96 -12.48
C PRO A 185 -13.54 -16.71 -11.86
N PHE A 186 -12.85 -15.57 -11.78
CA PHE A 186 -13.37 -14.28 -11.32
C PHE A 186 -12.47 -13.13 -11.80
N SER A 187 -12.34 -12.97 -13.11
CA SER A 187 -11.44 -11.97 -13.72
C SER A 187 -12.23 -10.89 -14.43
N MET A 188 -12.17 -9.67 -13.91
CA MET A 188 -12.85 -8.53 -14.50
C MET A 188 -11.98 -7.85 -15.56
N LEU A 189 -12.52 -7.70 -16.76
CA LEU A 189 -11.90 -7.03 -17.89
C LEU A 189 -12.18 -5.51 -17.83
N TYR A 190 -11.13 -4.72 -18.00
CA TYR A 190 -11.22 -3.28 -18.20
C TYR A 190 -11.46 -2.94 -19.67
N GLY A 191 -10.82 -3.67 -20.58
CA GLY A 191 -10.98 -3.53 -22.02
C GLY A 191 -9.83 -4.21 -22.76
N ASP A 192 -9.84 -4.07 -24.08
CA ASP A 192 -8.80 -4.64 -24.93
C ASP A 192 -7.76 -3.60 -25.27
N PHE A 193 -6.50 -3.99 -25.20
CA PHE A 193 -5.38 -3.23 -25.75
C PHE A 193 -5.12 -3.73 -27.16
N VAL A 194 -5.33 -2.86 -28.16
CA VAL A 194 -5.16 -3.22 -29.57
C VAL A 194 -3.91 -2.52 -30.10
N SER A 195 -2.92 -3.30 -30.52
CA SER A 195 -1.72 -2.75 -31.18
C SER A 195 -1.41 -3.57 -32.43
N GLY A 196 -1.71 -2.98 -33.59
CA GLY A 196 -1.67 -3.68 -34.88
C GLY A 196 -2.61 -4.89 -34.91
N SER A 197 -2.07 -6.08 -35.17
CA SER A 197 -2.83 -7.33 -35.22
C SER A 197 -2.97 -8.04 -33.88
N VAL A 198 -2.32 -7.56 -32.82
CA VAL A 198 -2.35 -8.20 -31.49
C VAL A 198 -3.37 -7.50 -30.60
N LYS A 199 -4.29 -8.29 -30.02
CA LYS A 199 -5.22 -7.84 -28.98
C LYS A 199 -4.81 -8.47 -27.65
N LEU A 200 -4.59 -7.64 -26.64
CA LEU A 200 -4.25 -8.07 -25.28
C LEU A 200 -5.36 -7.65 -24.31
N ASP A 201 -5.87 -8.61 -23.55
CA ASP A 201 -6.89 -8.36 -22.53
C ASP A 201 -6.31 -7.59 -21.34
N ARG A 202 -6.91 -6.46 -20.95
CA ARG A 202 -6.49 -5.69 -19.78
C ARG A 202 -7.38 -6.02 -18.60
N TYR A 203 -6.88 -6.80 -17.65
CA TYR A 203 -7.62 -7.13 -16.43
C TYR A 203 -7.46 -6.04 -15.36
N CYS A 204 -8.50 -5.79 -14.55
CA CYS A 204 -8.46 -4.75 -13.52
C CYS A 204 -8.80 -5.23 -12.12
N GLY A 205 -8.97 -6.54 -11.87
CA GLY A 205 -9.08 -7.10 -10.52
C GLY A 205 -10.14 -6.39 -9.65
N PHE A 206 -11.32 -6.09 -10.22
CA PHE A 206 -12.41 -5.35 -9.56
C PHE A 206 -12.12 -3.89 -9.18
N PHE A 207 -11.09 -3.29 -9.77
CA PHE A 207 -10.88 -1.83 -9.76
C PHE A 207 -11.46 -1.17 -10.99
N ARG A 208 -11.79 0.12 -10.86
CA ARG A 208 -12.37 0.91 -11.96
C ARG A 208 -11.41 1.01 -13.16
N GLU A 209 -10.10 1.04 -12.90
CA GLU A 209 -9.07 1.10 -13.94
C GLU A 209 -7.94 0.09 -13.67
N ALA A 210 -7.40 -0.47 -14.75
CA ALA A 210 -6.29 -1.43 -14.67
C ALA A 210 -5.03 -0.84 -14.01
N GLY A 211 -4.77 0.46 -14.19
CA GLY A 211 -3.63 1.15 -13.57
C GLY A 211 -3.71 1.20 -12.04
N ILE A 212 -4.93 1.34 -11.50
CA ILE A 212 -5.18 1.35 -10.05
C ILE A 212 -4.91 -0.03 -9.46
N TYR A 213 -5.42 -1.08 -10.11
CA TYR A 213 -5.15 -2.46 -9.69
C TYR A 213 -3.65 -2.76 -9.66
N GLN A 214 -2.90 -2.35 -10.69
CA GLN A 214 -1.45 -2.54 -10.74
C GLN A 214 -0.73 -1.83 -9.59
N ALA A 215 -1.14 -0.60 -9.26
CA ALA A 215 -0.56 0.15 -8.15
C ALA A 215 -0.80 -0.56 -6.80
N VAL A 216 -2.04 -1.03 -6.56
CA VAL A 216 -2.40 -1.78 -5.35
C VAL A 216 -1.70 -3.14 -5.31
N ALA A 217 -1.59 -3.84 -6.44
CA ALA A 217 -0.88 -5.11 -6.53
C ALA A 217 0.62 -4.94 -6.27
N CYS A 218 1.25 -3.87 -6.78
CA CYS A 218 2.64 -3.53 -6.48
C CYS A 218 2.85 -3.15 -5.00
N PHE A 219 1.92 -2.38 -4.41
CA PHE A 219 1.92 -2.11 -2.97
C PHE A 219 1.86 -3.42 -2.16
N CYS A 220 0.91 -4.31 -2.49
CA CYS A 220 0.76 -5.60 -1.84
C CYS A 220 2.00 -6.48 -2.02
N LEU A 221 2.66 -6.42 -3.18
CA LEU A 221 3.87 -7.18 -3.49
C LEU A 221 5.02 -6.75 -2.59
N ALA A 222 5.23 -5.44 -2.45
CA ALA A 222 6.22 -4.88 -1.53
C ALA A 222 5.91 -5.24 -0.07
N TYR A 223 4.65 -5.06 0.36
CA TYR A 223 4.22 -5.42 1.71
C TYR A 223 4.48 -6.91 2.01
N GLU A 224 4.06 -7.80 1.12
CA GLU A 224 4.22 -9.24 1.28
C GLU A 224 5.71 -9.61 1.31
N ALA A 225 6.56 -9.01 0.47
CA ALA A 225 8.00 -9.24 0.46
C ALA A 225 8.71 -8.76 1.74
N PHE A 226 8.22 -7.70 2.36
CA PHE A 226 8.78 -7.18 3.61
C PHE A 226 8.26 -7.90 4.86
N THR A 227 7.18 -8.67 4.77
CA THR A 227 6.52 -9.30 5.92
C THR A 227 6.52 -10.83 5.87
N ARG A 228 5.58 -11.45 5.15
CA ARG A 228 5.32 -12.91 5.15
C ARG A 228 6.13 -13.66 4.09
N ARG A 229 6.51 -13.03 2.98
CA ARG A 229 7.30 -13.59 1.88
C ARG A 229 6.69 -14.85 1.25
N SER A 230 5.37 -14.94 1.17
CA SER A 230 4.70 -16.07 0.54
C SER A 230 4.88 -16.02 -0.98
N LYS A 231 5.67 -16.97 -1.51
CA LYS A 231 5.95 -17.06 -2.95
C LYS A 231 4.68 -17.13 -3.81
N ILE A 232 3.67 -17.88 -3.36
CA ILE A 232 2.39 -18.02 -4.10
C ILE A 232 1.65 -16.69 -4.19
N VAL A 233 1.61 -15.93 -3.09
CA VAL A 233 0.93 -14.62 -3.06
C VAL A 233 1.70 -13.62 -3.92
N MET A 234 3.03 -13.57 -3.78
CA MET A 234 3.89 -12.72 -4.60
C MET A 234 3.76 -13.05 -6.10
N PHE A 235 3.70 -14.34 -6.45
CA PHE A 235 3.50 -14.79 -7.83
C PHE A 235 2.15 -14.33 -8.37
N GLY A 236 1.06 -14.50 -7.60
CA GLY A 236 -0.26 -13.99 -7.97
C GLY A 236 -0.29 -12.47 -8.16
N LEU A 237 0.37 -11.71 -7.30
CA LEU A 237 0.44 -10.24 -7.39
C LEU A 237 1.25 -9.76 -8.60
N ALA A 238 2.42 -10.36 -8.85
CA ALA A 238 3.24 -10.03 -10.01
C ALA A 238 2.55 -10.43 -11.32
N GLY A 239 1.98 -11.64 -11.37
CA GLY A 239 1.23 -12.13 -12.52
C GLY A 239 -0.02 -11.29 -12.81
N GLY A 240 -0.78 -10.91 -11.78
CA GLY A 240 -1.91 -9.99 -11.93
C GLY A 240 -1.48 -8.63 -12.49
N THR A 241 -0.34 -8.10 -12.03
CA THR A 241 0.20 -6.81 -12.52
C THR A 241 0.56 -6.89 -14.01
N ILE A 242 1.10 -8.03 -14.46
CA ILE A 242 1.40 -8.30 -15.88
C ILE A 242 0.10 -8.41 -16.69
N CYS A 243 -0.87 -9.21 -16.23
CA CYS A 243 -2.17 -9.40 -16.88
C CYS A 243 -3.02 -8.11 -16.96
N ALA A 244 -2.73 -7.11 -16.14
CA ALA A 244 -3.42 -5.83 -16.22
C ALA A 244 -3.00 -4.97 -17.41
N PHE A 245 -1.85 -5.29 -18.04
CA PHE A 245 -1.36 -4.69 -19.28
C PHE A 245 -1.53 -3.16 -19.37
N SER A 246 -1.12 -2.43 -18.33
CA SER A 246 -0.94 -0.98 -18.41
C SER A 246 0.55 -0.60 -18.45
N SER A 247 0.87 0.33 -19.35
CA SER A 247 2.23 0.78 -19.70
C SER A 247 3.02 1.24 -18.48
N LEU A 248 2.41 2.03 -17.59
CA LEU A 248 3.05 2.45 -16.33
C LEU A 248 3.19 1.27 -15.36
N GLY A 249 2.30 0.29 -15.40
CA GLY A 249 2.30 -0.84 -14.46
C GLY A 249 3.52 -1.74 -14.55
N ILE A 250 4.04 -2.00 -15.76
CA ILE A 250 5.26 -2.79 -15.93
C ILE A 250 6.45 -2.02 -15.33
N ALA A 251 6.54 -0.72 -15.61
CA ALA A 251 7.52 0.17 -14.99
C ALA A 251 7.42 0.15 -13.46
N LEU A 252 6.20 0.26 -12.91
CA LEU A 252 5.92 0.18 -11.47
C LEU A 252 6.34 -1.16 -10.88
N LEU A 253 6.07 -2.27 -11.57
CA LEU A 253 6.47 -3.61 -11.13
C LEU A 253 7.99 -3.72 -11.02
N VAL A 254 8.71 -3.27 -12.06
CA VAL A 254 10.18 -3.30 -12.08
C VAL A 254 10.76 -2.40 -10.97
N MET A 255 10.24 -1.19 -10.81
CA MET A 255 10.62 -0.29 -9.71
C MET A 255 10.35 -0.94 -8.35
N THR A 256 9.19 -1.58 -8.18
CA THR A 256 8.81 -2.27 -6.94
C THR A 256 9.74 -3.44 -6.64
N MET A 257 10.10 -4.24 -7.64
CA MET A 257 11.07 -5.33 -7.47
C MET A 257 12.45 -4.80 -7.10
N GLY A 258 12.87 -3.68 -7.70
CA GLY A 258 14.11 -2.98 -7.34
C GLY A 258 14.10 -2.48 -5.89
N THR A 259 13.03 -1.82 -5.44
CA THR A 259 12.91 -1.36 -4.05
C THR A 259 12.85 -2.52 -3.06
N ILE A 260 12.17 -3.61 -3.40
CA ILE A 260 12.20 -4.85 -2.61
C ILE A 260 13.63 -5.36 -2.48
N ALA A 261 14.38 -5.47 -3.58
CA ALA A 261 15.77 -5.93 -3.55
C ALA A 261 16.66 -5.02 -2.68
N LEU A 262 16.45 -3.70 -2.77
CA LEU A 262 17.16 -2.69 -1.99
C LEU A 262 16.90 -2.86 -0.48
N PHE A 263 15.64 -2.98 -0.07
CA PHE A 263 15.20 -2.95 1.34
C PHE A 263 14.97 -4.33 1.99
N SER A 264 15.13 -5.44 1.26
CA SER A 264 14.95 -6.80 1.81
C SER A 264 16.07 -7.24 2.78
N GLY A 265 17.22 -6.54 2.80
CA GLY A 265 18.36 -6.82 3.68
C GLY A 265 18.39 -5.98 4.98
N GLY A 266 19.30 -6.32 5.90
CA GLY A 266 19.53 -5.56 7.13
C GLY A 266 20.41 -4.31 6.96
N ARG A 267 21.17 -4.22 5.86
CA ARG A 267 21.90 -3.03 5.43
C ARG A 267 21.76 -2.86 3.92
N VAL A 268 21.56 -1.61 3.48
CA VAL A 268 21.61 -1.24 2.07
C VAL A 268 23.06 -1.29 1.63
N ARG A 269 23.41 -2.20 0.73
CA ARG A 269 24.76 -2.32 0.16
C ARG A 269 24.83 -1.47 -1.10
N THR A 270 25.95 -0.77 -1.33
CA THR A 270 26.14 0.12 -2.49
C THR A 270 25.83 -0.57 -3.82
N TRP A 271 26.22 -1.83 -4.00
CA TRP A 271 25.91 -2.59 -5.23
C TRP A 271 24.40 -2.77 -5.46
N ARG A 272 23.57 -2.86 -4.41
CA ARG A 272 22.11 -2.94 -4.55
C ARG A 272 21.53 -1.61 -5.01
N VAL A 273 22.10 -0.49 -4.55
CA VAL A 273 21.73 0.84 -5.02
C VAL A 273 22.05 0.97 -6.50
N VAL A 274 23.28 0.62 -6.89
CA VAL A 274 23.71 0.65 -8.30
C VAL A 274 22.82 -0.25 -9.16
N LEU A 275 22.59 -1.51 -8.76
CA LEU A 275 21.71 -2.42 -9.50
C LEU A 275 20.29 -1.88 -9.62
N THR A 276 19.74 -1.33 -8.54
CA THR A 276 18.39 -0.74 -8.56
C THR A 276 18.35 0.46 -9.50
N ALA A 277 19.35 1.35 -9.45
CA ALA A 277 19.45 2.50 -10.33
C ALA A 277 19.59 2.09 -11.80
N VAL A 278 20.39 1.07 -12.11
CA VAL A 278 20.52 0.52 -13.47
C VAL A 278 19.18 -0.05 -13.93
N VAL A 279 18.52 -0.88 -13.12
CA VAL A 279 17.23 -1.48 -13.46
C VAL A 279 16.16 -0.41 -13.69
N ILE A 280 16.09 0.62 -12.84
CA ILE A 280 15.17 1.77 -13.02
C ILE A 280 15.56 2.57 -14.27
N GLY A 281 16.85 2.80 -14.53
CA GLY A 281 17.31 3.46 -15.73
C GLY A 281 16.92 2.72 -17.01
N LEU A 282 16.94 1.39 -16.98
CA LEU A 282 16.48 0.52 -18.07
C LEU A 282 14.96 0.51 -18.24
N VAL A 283 14.18 0.90 -17.23
CA VAL A 283 12.71 1.01 -17.37
C VAL A 283 12.35 2.00 -18.46
N TYR A 284 13.04 3.15 -18.55
CA TYR A 284 12.74 4.17 -19.55
C TYR A 284 12.84 3.64 -21.00
N PRO A 285 14.00 3.15 -21.48
CA PRO A 285 14.11 2.65 -22.86
C PRO A 285 13.21 1.45 -23.12
N VAL A 286 13.02 0.55 -22.15
CA VAL A 286 12.08 -0.58 -22.31
C VAL A 286 10.65 -0.07 -22.44
N SER A 287 10.23 0.86 -21.58
CA SER A 287 8.87 1.42 -21.63
C SER A 287 8.59 2.28 -22.85
N MET A 288 9.63 2.89 -23.45
CA MET A 288 9.49 3.68 -24.67
C MET A 288 9.44 2.79 -25.90
N TYR A 289 10.38 1.86 -26.03
CA TYR A 289 10.67 1.17 -27.29
C TYR A 289 10.23 -0.30 -27.34
N THR A 290 9.56 -0.83 -26.31
CA THR A 290 9.00 -2.19 -26.41
C THR A 290 7.90 -2.20 -27.46
N PRO A 291 8.04 -2.99 -28.54
CA PRO A 291 7.03 -3.05 -29.58
C PRO A 291 5.67 -3.41 -29.00
N TYR A 292 4.63 -2.82 -29.56
CA TYR A 292 3.23 -2.97 -29.22
C TYR A 292 2.82 -2.36 -27.87
N ILE A 293 3.64 -2.46 -26.83
CA ILE A 293 3.32 -2.05 -25.44
C ILE A 293 3.84 -0.65 -25.10
N GLY A 294 4.90 -0.22 -25.80
CA GLY A 294 5.67 0.98 -25.52
C GLY A 294 4.86 2.27 -25.64
N LEU A 295 5.33 3.31 -24.96
CA LEU A 295 4.70 4.63 -24.99
C LEU A 295 4.65 5.24 -26.39
N GLU A 296 5.64 4.93 -27.25
CA GLU A 296 5.69 5.41 -28.63
C GLU A 296 4.52 4.85 -29.47
N ASP A 297 4.37 3.53 -29.49
CA ASP A 297 3.24 2.86 -30.19
C ASP A 297 1.88 3.25 -29.59
N LYS A 298 1.83 3.48 -28.27
CA LYS A 298 0.62 3.94 -27.58
C LYS A 298 0.28 5.39 -27.91
N ALA A 299 1.27 6.26 -28.13
CA ALA A 299 1.03 7.64 -28.57
C ALA A 299 0.42 7.66 -29.98
N VAL A 300 0.80 6.71 -30.84
CA VAL A 300 0.24 6.57 -32.19
C VAL A 300 -1.17 5.98 -32.18
N THR A 301 -1.43 4.95 -31.36
CA THR A 301 -2.71 4.20 -31.37
C THR A 301 -3.76 4.75 -30.39
N HIS A 302 -3.34 5.41 -29.32
CA HIS A 302 -4.18 5.91 -28.23
C HIS A 302 -3.78 7.33 -27.79
N GLY A 303 -3.30 8.14 -28.75
CA GLY A 303 -2.75 9.48 -28.51
C GLY A 303 -3.67 10.42 -27.74
N SER A 304 -4.99 10.34 -27.94
CA SER A 304 -5.97 11.19 -27.24
C SER A 304 -5.89 11.07 -25.72
N SER A 305 -5.77 9.85 -25.17
CA SER A 305 -5.67 9.67 -23.70
C SER A 305 -4.36 10.19 -23.11
N LEU A 306 -3.30 10.31 -23.92
CA LEU A 306 -2.01 10.83 -23.48
C LEU A 306 -1.97 12.36 -23.59
N SER A 307 -2.47 12.91 -24.70
CA SER A 307 -2.63 14.36 -24.89
C SER A 307 -3.59 14.95 -23.86
N ASP A 308 -4.72 14.29 -23.58
CA ASP A 308 -5.68 14.76 -22.57
C ASP A 308 -5.03 14.87 -21.18
N ARG A 309 -4.17 13.92 -20.81
CA ARG A 309 -3.43 13.97 -19.54
C ARG A 309 -2.39 15.08 -19.53
N GLU A 310 -1.63 15.24 -20.61
CA GLU A 310 -0.62 16.29 -20.73
C GLU A 310 -1.27 17.68 -20.64
N ASP A 311 -2.38 17.90 -21.35
CA ASP A 311 -3.14 19.14 -21.33
C ASP A 311 -3.75 19.42 -19.95
N SER A 312 -4.34 18.41 -19.28
CA SER A 312 -4.84 18.56 -17.91
C SER A 312 -3.72 18.88 -16.91
N ILE A 313 -2.54 18.25 -17.03
CA ILE A 313 -1.37 18.57 -16.19
C ILE A 313 -0.92 20.01 -16.44
N ARG A 314 -0.82 20.42 -17.70
CA ARG A 314 -0.41 21.78 -18.06
C ARG A 314 -1.39 22.82 -17.52
N ARG A 315 -2.69 22.58 -17.65
CA ARG A 315 -3.74 23.44 -17.10
C ARG A 315 -3.65 23.53 -15.57
N GLY A 316 -3.50 22.40 -14.87
CA GLY A 316 -3.29 22.40 -13.41
C GLY A 316 -2.05 23.18 -12.97
N LEU A 317 -0.95 23.13 -13.73
CA LEU A 317 0.26 23.92 -13.47
C LEU A 317 0.07 25.41 -13.75
N ASP A 318 -0.65 25.77 -14.81
CA ASP A 318 -0.93 27.17 -15.12
C ASP A 318 -1.92 27.80 -14.13
N ASP A 319 -2.88 27.01 -13.63
CA ASP A 319 -3.84 27.47 -12.62
C ASP A 319 -3.17 27.69 -11.26
N VAL A 320 -2.27 26.80 -10.82
CA VAL A 320 -1.55 27.04 -9.55
C VAL A 320 -0.61 28.25 -9.64
N ARG A 321 -0.09 28.56 -10.83
CA ARG A 321 0.72 29.78 -11.04
C ARG A 321 -0.12 31.04 -10.87
N ARG A 322 -1.40 31.01 -11.25
CA ARG A 322 -2.34 32.13 -11.08
C ARG A 322 -2.84 32.22 -9.64
N ASN A 323 -3.13 31.08 -9.01
CA ASN A 323 -3.59 31.01 -7.63
C ASN A 323 -2.90 29.86 -6.88
N PRO A 324 -1.81 30.12 -6.13
CA PRO A 324 -1.05 29.06 -5.45
C PRO A 324 -1.82 28.41 -4.30
N PHE A 325 -2.87 29.07 -3.80
CA PHE A 325 -3.76 28.50 -2.78
C PHE A 325 -4.79 27.53 -3.38
N GLY A 326 -4.98 27.55 -4.69
CA GLY A 326 -5.94 26.70 -5.38
C GLY A 326 -7.34 27.29 -5.45
N ASN A 327 -8.12 26.79 -6.40
CA ASN A 327 -9.44 27.31 -6.75
C ASN A 327 -10.61 26.54 -6.09
N GLY A 328 -10.30 25.52 -5.28
CA GLY A 328 -11.28 24.65 -4.62
C GLY A 328 -11.45 23.31 -5.34
N LEU A 329 -11.87 22.28 -4.60
CA LEU A 329 -12.12 20.95 -5.19
C LEU A 329 -13.39 20.98 -6.03
N TYR A 330 -13.37 20.25 -7.15
CA TYR A 330 -14.43 20.22 -8.15
C TYR A 330 -14.79 21.61 -8.71
N SER A 331 -13.80 22.51 -8.78
CA SER A 331 -13.97 23.89 -9.27
C SER A 331 -13.83 24.05 -10.78
N SER A 332 -13.17 23.11 -11.46
CA SER A 332 -12.94 23.24 -12.88
C SER A 332 -14.08 22.70 -13.73
N LEU A 333 -14.44 23.46 -14.76
CA LEU A 333 -15.46 23.13 -15.76
C LEU A 333 -14.89 22.32 -16.93
N ALA A 334 -13.58 22.16 -17.02
CA ALA A 334 -12.94 21.47 -18.13
C ALA A 334 -12.90 19.95 -17.90
N THR A 335 -13.10 19.21 -18.98
CA THR A 335 -13.09 17.74 -18.99
C THR A 335 -11.74 17.19 -18.53
N ASN A 336 -11.75 16.17 -17.67
CA ASN A 336 -10.56 15.46 -17.14
C ASN A 336 -9.69 16.25 -16.14
N ASP A 337 -10.23 17.30 -15.53
CA ASP A 337 -9.55 17.95 -14.40
C ASP A 337 -9.73 17.06 -13.17
N GLY A 338 -8.61 16.52 -12.68
CA GLY A 338 -8.63 15.43 -11.71
C GLY A 338 -8.02 14.11 -12.17
N ILE A 339 -7.61 13.98 -13.44
CA ILE A 339 -7.11 12.68 -13.96
C ILE A 339 -5.86 12.14 -13.22
N CYS A 340 -5.11 13.02 -12.56
CA CYS A 340 -4.03 12.69 -11.65
C CYS A 340 -3.80 13.84 -10.66
N LEU A 341 -3.07 13.56 -9.59
CA LEU A 341 -2.79 14.50 -8.50
C LEU A 341 -2.03 15.76 -8.97
N ILE A 342 -1.20 15.67 -10.01
CA ILE A 342 -0.55 16.88 -10.58
C ILE A 342 -1.57 17.74 -11.34
N ALA A 343 -2.53 17.15 -12.05
CA ALA A 343 -3.59 17.90 -12.70
C ALA A 343 -4.52 18.58 -11.67
N GLU A 344 -4.69 17.98 -10.49
CA GLU A 344 -5.47 18.56 -9.39
C GLU A 344 -4.77 19.73 -8.65
N LEU A 345 -3.52 20.04 -9.01
CA LEU A 345 -2.72 21.06 -8.33
C LEU A 345 -3.39 22.44 -8.35
N GLY A 346 -4.03 22.83 -9.46
CA GLY A 346 -4.79 24.08 -9.56
C GLY A 346 -6.04 24.13 -8.69
N MET A 347 -6.64 22.96 -8.41
CA MET A 347 -7.85 22.84 -7.58
C MET A 347 -7.50 22.85 -6.09
N MET A 348 -6.48 22.08 -5.70
CA MET A 348 -6.07 21.91 -4.31
C MET A 348 -5.02 22.91 -3.82
N GLY A 349 -4.33 23.62 -4.73
CA GLY A 349 -3.19 24.46 -4.38
C GLY A 349 -1.97 23.69 -3.89
N LEU A 350 -0.88 24.42 -3.65
CA LEU A 350 0.41 23.83 -3.26
C LEU A 350 0.34 23.13 -1.90
N PHE A 351 -0.40 23.70 -0.93
CA PHE A 351 -0.53 23.13 0.40
C PHE A 351 -1.36 21.83 0.38
N GLY A 352 -2.54 21.85 -0.25
CA GLY A 352 -3.39 20.66 -0.39
C GLY A 352 -2.67 19.53 -1.13
N PHE A 353 -1.94 19.84 -2.19
CA PHE A 353 -1.07 18.89 -2.89
C PHE A 353 0.01 18.31 -1.98
N GLY A 354 0.72 19.15 -1.21
CA GLY A 354 1.72 18.69 -0.26
C GLY A 354 1.15 17.72 0.78
N CYS A 355 -0.05 18.01 1.30
CA CYS A 355 -0.76 17.09 2.19
C CYS A 355 -1.06 15.75 1.52
N GLN A 356 -1.58 15.73 0.29
CA GLN A 356 -1.87 14.50 -0.44
C GLN A 356 -0.62 13.65 -0.72
N VAL A 357 0.48 14.30 -1.13
CA VAL A 357 1.78 13.63 -1.31
C VAL A 357 2.23 12.98 0.00
N LEU A 358 2.14 13.69 1.12
CA LEU A 358 2.51 13.14 2.43
C LEU A 358 1.57 11.99 2.85
N LEU A 359 0.26 12.11 2.65
CA LEU A 359 -0.71 11.07 2.95
C LEU A 359 -0.38 9.77 2.18
N LEU A 360 -0.11 9.86 0.88
CA LEU A 360 0.13 8.72 0.00
C LEU A 360 1.57 8.19 0.02
N SER A 361 2.57 9.00 0.41
CA SER A 361 3.98 8.59 0.43
C SER A 361 4.32 7.50 1.46
N GLY A 362 3.44 7.27 2.44
CA GLY A 362 3.74 6.42 3.60
C GLY A 362 4.76 7.02 4.57
N PHE A 363 5.24 8.25 4.34
CA PHE A 363 6.11 8.99 5.25
C PHE A 363 5.30 9.53 6.43
N ARG A 364 5.81 9.35 7.65
CA ARG A 364 5.09 9.68 8.89
C ARG A 364 6.06 10.28 9.89
N LEU A 365 5.67 11.43 10.44
CA LEU A 365 6.40 12.14 11.47
C LEU A 365 6.21 11.40 12.80
N GLY A 366 7.26 10.74 13.31
CA GLY A 366 7.15 9.95 14.54
C GLY A 366 8.46 9.25 14.91
N PRO A 367 8.46 8.47 16.01
CA PRO A 367 9.67 7.84 16.55
C PRO A 367 10.23 6.77 15.60
N GLY A 368 11.06 7.21 14.66
CA GLY A 368 11.78 6.43 13.65
C GLY A 368 11.07 6.37 12.30
N MET A 369 11.77 6.76 11.25
CA MET A 369 11.28 6.62 9.87
C MET A 369 11.34 5.16 9.42
N ASN A 370 10.25 4.66 8.81
CA ASN A 370 10.19 3.32 8.26
C ASN A 370 10.24 3.36 6.74
N TRP A 371 11.45 3.35 6.19
CA TRP A 371 11.67 3.37 4.74
C TRP A 371 11.00 2.22 3.98
N LYS A 372 10.73 1.08 4.64
CA LYS A 372 9.98 -0.02 4.01
C LYS A 372 8.52 0.31 3.78
N LYS A 373 7.91 1.08 4.68
CA LYS A 373 6.55 1.60 4.50
C LYS A 373 6.52 2.58 3.33
N VAL A 374 7.47 3.52 3.30
CA VAL A 374 7.61 4.47 2.19
C VAL A 374 7.79 3.74 0.86
N ALA A 375 8.69 2.76 0.81
CA ALA A 375 8.90 1.92 -0.38
C ALA A 375 7.66 1.14 -0.80
N ALA A 376 6.88 0.61 0.15
CA ALA A 376 5.63 -0.09 -0.14
C ALA A 376 4.54 0.84 -0.68
N CYS A 377 4.44 2.08 -0.17
CA CYS A 377 3.49 3.09 -0.61
C CYS A 377 3.88 3.81 -1.91
N THR A 378 5.16 3.77 -2.30
CA THR A 378 5.69 4.46 -3.49
C THR A 378 4.91 4.17 -4.79
N PRO A 379 4.51 2.91 -5.10
CA PRO A 379 3.73 2.64 -6.31
C PRO A 379 2.37 3.37 -6.33
N LEU A 380 1.72 3.53 -5.17
CA LEU A 380 0.47 4.28 -5.06
C LEU A 380 0.72 5.78 -5.30
N LEU A 381 1.77 6.34 -4.69
CA LEU A 381 2.12 7.75 -4.88
C LEU A 381 2.45 8.07 -6.34
N ILE A 382 3.29 7.26 -7.00
CA ILE A 382 3.65 7.48 -8.42
C ILE A 382 2.41 7.42 -9.30
N THR A 383 1.53 6.44 -9.05
CA THR A 383 0.29 6.27 -9.80
C THR A 383 -0.65 7.45 -9.59
N ALA A 384 -0.79 7.95 -8.36
CA ALA A 384 -1.57 9.13 -8.04
C ALA A 384 -1.02 10.37 -8.74
N LEU A 385 0.30 10.59 -8.69
CA LEU A 385 0.95 11.76 -9.27
C LEU A 385 0.72 11.88 -10.79
N ILE A 386 0.83 10.77 -11.52
CA ILE A 386 1.02 10.83 -12.98
C ILE A 386 -0.12 10.17 -13.75
N SER A 387 -0.86 9.23 -13.16
CA SER A 387 -1.67 8.31 -13.98
C SER A 387 -3.14 8.17 -13.62
N GLN A 388 -3.50 8.29 -12.35
CA GLN A 388 -4.84 7.90 -11.90
C GLN A 388 -5.40 8.83 -10.81
N PRO A 389 -6.73 9.06 -10.79
CA PRO A 389 -7.44 9.82 -9.79
C PRO A 389 -7.64 9.00 -8.50
N ILE A 390 -6.55 8.65 -7.82
CA ILE A 390 -6.62 7.85 -6.57
C ILE A 390 -6.33 8.68 -5.31
N ALA A 391 -5.84 9.92 -5.47
CA ALA A 391 -5.88 10.90 -4.40
C ALA A 391 -7.34 11.23 -4.07
N GLY A 392 -7.67 11.50 -2.80
CA GLY A 392 -9.08 11.68 -2.38
C GLY A 392 -9.83 10.37 -2.10
N ALA A 393 -9.47 9.25 -2.73
CA ALA A 393 -10.21 8.01 -2.61
C ALA A 393 -10.11 7.37 -1.19
N PRO A 394 -11.23 7.06 -0.51
CA PRO A 394 -11.22 6.54 0.87
C PRO A 394 -10.36 5.29 1.07
N MET A 395 -10.38 4.36 0.10
CA MET A 395 -9.59 3.14 0.15
C MET A 395 -8.08 3.42 0.22
N MET A 396 -7.58 4.46 -0.45
CA MET A 396 -6.15 4.77 -0.45
C MET A 396 -5.65 5.24 0.92
N TYR A 397 -6.48 5.96 1.66
CA TYR A 397 -6.15 6.35 3.04
C TYR A 397 -6.11 5.15 3.98
N VAL A 398 -7.03 4.18 3.81
CA VAL A 398 -6.99 2.91 4.54
C VAL A 398 -5.69 2.15 4.25
N ILE A 399 -5.31 2.05 2.97
CA ILE A 399 -4.05 1.40 2.58
C ILE A 399 -2.83 2.14 3.19
N GLY A 400 -2.88 3.47 3.26
CA GLY A 400 -1.86 4.31 3.90
C GLY A 400 -1.69 4.08 5.42
N MET A 401 -2.66 3.47 6.09
CA MET A 401 -2.58 3.07 7.52
C MET A 401 -1.81 1.77 7.75
N VAL A 402 -1.18 1.23 6.70
CA VAL A 402 -0.38 0.00 6.82
C VAL A 402 0.71 0.09 7.87
N PHE A 403 0.78 -0.94 8.70
CA PHE A 403 1.92 -1.17 9.57
C PHE A 403 2.86 -2.17 8.91
N VAL A 404 4.09 -1.73 8.63
CA VAL A 404 5.18 -2.61 8.19
C VAL A 404 6.11 -2.83 9.39
N PRO A 405 6.16 -4.03 10.00
CA PRO A 405 7.02 -4.28 11.14
C PRO A 405 8.48 -3.91 10.83
N ARG A 406 9.12 -3.15 11.74
CA ARG A 406 10.57 -2.98 11.66
C ARG A 406 11.22 -4.34 11.88
N MET A 407 12.13 -4.73 11.00
CA MET A 407 12.99 -5.86 11.32
C MET A 407 13.88 -5.39 12.46
N ILE A 408 13.55 -5.81 13.69
CA ILE A 408 14.51 -5.74 14.78
C ILE A 408 15.72 -6.51 14.25
N PRO A 409 16.90 -5.87 14.08
CA PRO A 409 18.08 -6.62 13.71
C PRO A 409 18.17 -7.74 14.73
N ARG A 410 18.06 -8.99 14.27
CA ARG A 410 18.38 -10.14 15.12
C ARG A 410 19.75 -9.78 15.67
N LYS A 411 19.82 -9.40 16.96
CA LYS A 411 21.10 -9.38 17.68
C LYS A 411 21.71 -10.69 17.27
N ALA A 412 22.85 -10.63 16.57
CA ALA A 412 23.57 -11.81 16.14
C ALA A 412 23.52 -12.70 17.37
N LYS A 413 22.85 -13.87 17.27
CA LYS A 413 22.89 -14.84 18.35
C LYS A 413 24.37 -14.92 18.64
N GLU A 414 24.80 -14.42 19.80
CA GLU A 414 26.18 -14.56 20.22
C GLU A 414 26.49 -16.01 19.93
N PRO A 415 27.59 -16.30 19.19
CA PRO A 415 27.94 -17.68 18.90
C PRO A 415 27.84 -18.37 20.24
N ARG A 416 26.86 -19.28 20.39
CA ARG A 416 26.72 -20.08 21.60
C ARG A 416 28.11 -20.67 21.72
N LYS A 417 28.92 -20.14 22.63
CA LYS A 417 30.17 -20.78 23.01
C LYS A 417 29.68 -22.17 23.36
N ILE A 418 30.04 -23.13 22.52
CA ILE A 418 29.73 -24.52 22.76
C ILE A 418 30.50 -24.82 24.04
N ALA A 419 29.81 -24.69 25.17
CA ALA A 419 30.24 -25.16 26.46
C ALA A 419 30.19 -26.68 26.34
N GLY A 420 31.23 -27.23 25.70
CA GLY A 420 31.29 -28.64 25.30
C GLY A 420 32.66 -29.06 24.78
N PHE A 421 33.70 -28.27 25.03
CA PHE A 421 35.10 -28.68 24.80
C PHE A 421 35.96 -28.31 26.02
N ARG A 422 35.42 -28.54 27.22
CA ARG A 422 36.15 -28.44 28.49
C ARG A 422 36.53 -29.79 29.10
N GLY A 423 36.23 -30.91 28.42
CA GLY A 423 36.43 -32.27 28.95
C GLY A 423 37.61 -33.06 28.38
N PHE A 424 38.45 -32.49 27.51
CA PHE A 424 39.56 -33.25 26.88
C PHE A 424 40.96 -32.68 27.17
N ARG A 425 41.08 -31.77 28.15
CA ARG A 425 42.36 -31.15 28.50
C ARG A 425 42.67 -31.18 30.01
N GLU A 426 42.10 -32.14 30.72
CA GLU A 426 42.41 -32.39 32.15
C GLU A 426 43.21 -33.69 32.40
N SER A 427 43.55 -34.48 31.37
CA SER A 427 44.30 -35.73 31.54
C SER A 427 45.82 -35.64 31.32
N VAL A 428 46.41 -34.44 31.17
CA VAL A 428 47.87 -34.31 30.86
C VAL A 428 48.70 -33.64 31.97
N ASN A 429 48.11 -33.10 33.04
CA ASN A 429 48.88 -32.48 34.13
C ASN A 429 48.80 -33.27 35.44
N LEU A 430 49.13 -34.57 35.39
CA LEU A 430 49.25 -35.44 36.58
C LEU A 430 50.68 -35.48 37.17
N PHE A 431 51.60 -34.62 36.71
CA PHE A 431 52.94 -34.48 37.27
C PHE A 431 53.34 -33.01 37.39
N ALA A 432 52.80 -32.32 38.40
CA ALA A 432 53.39 -31.09 38.91
C ALA A 432 53.40 -31.15 40.44
N PRO A 433 54.56 -30.96 41.09
CA PRO A 433 54.67 -31.08 42.54
C PRO A 433 54.05 -29.86 43.23
N SER A 434 53.42 -30.15 44.37
CA SER A 434 52.82 -29.20 45.30
C SER A 434 53.86 -28.24 45.85
N VAL A 435 53.66 -26.94 45.66
CA VAL A 435 54.28 -25.90 46.49
C VAL A 435 53.17 -25.21 47.27
N ALA A 436 53.17 -25.47 48.57
CA ALA A 436 52.38 -24.77 49.57
C ALA A 436 52.90 -23.34 49.74
N ALA A 437 52.00 -22.35 49.81
CA ALA A 437 52.24 -21.12 50.57
C ALA A 437 50.95 -20.28 50.73
N HIS A 438 50.54 -20.18 51.99
CA HIS A 438 50.03 -18.99 52.68
C HIS A 438 48.74 -18.26 52.23
N GLN A 439 47.72 -18.42 53.08
CA GLN A 439 46.72 -17.41 53.43
C GLN A 439 47.34 -16.24 54.23
N PRO A 440 46.77 -15.03 54.13
CA PRO A 440 46.08 -14.41 55.28
C PRO A 440 44.73 -13.77 54.85
N VAL A 441 43.58 -13.96 55.51
CA VAL A 441 43.09 -13.52 56.84
C VAL A 441 42.81 -11.99 56.94
N GLU A 442 41.51 -11.69 57.12
CA GLU A 442 40.81 -10.53 57.74
C GLU A 442 40.80 -9.15 57.04
N SER A 443 39.65 -8.62 56.55
CA SER A 443 38.52 -7.91 57.25
C SER A 443 38.91 -6.48 57.75
N PRO A 444 38.03 -5.44 57.87
CA PRO A 444 36.58 -5.31 57.61
C PRO A 444 36.13 -3.98 56.89
N MET A 445 34.83 -3.86 56.58
CA MET A 445 34.10 -2.57 56.39
C MET A 445 33.78 -1.94 57.76
N PRO A 446 33.60 -0.60 57.99
CA PRO A 446 32.51 0.26 57.44
C PRO A 446 32.90 1.75 57.20
N SER A 447 32.18 2.56 56.41
CA SER A 447 31.04 3.38 56.87
C SER A 447 30.48 4.28 55.74
N PRO A 448 29.16 4.60 55.72
CA PRO A 448 28.60 5.88 55.24
C PRO A 448 28.33 6.80 56.48
N PRO A 449 27.72 8.01 56.41
CA PRO A 449 27.40 8.94 55.31
C PRO A 449 27.97 10.37 55.56
N VAL A 450 27.91 11.29 54.58
CA VAL A 450 27.93 12.74 54.87
C VAL A 450 26.83 13.44 54.07
N VAL A 451 25.84 13.92 54.82
CA VAL A 451 24.87 14.94 54.46
C VAL A 451 25.53 16.30 54.70
N ASN A 452 25.41 17.24 53.77
CA ASN A 452 25.43 18.68 54.04
C ASN A 452 24.65 19.42 52.92
N THR A 453 23.43 19.83 53.24
CA THR A 453 22.81 21.10 52.80
C THR A 453 23.23 22.20 53.81
N PRO A 454 22.98 23.52 53.65
CA PRO A 454 22.34 24.30 52.58
C PRO A 454 23.21 25.54 52.17
N ASP A 455 22.57 26.58 51.63
CA ASP A 455 23.02 27.94 51.29
C ASP A 455 23.22 28.17 49.78
N ALA A 456 22.80 29.27 49.17
CA ALA A 456 21.91 30.35 49.54
C ALA A 456 21.56 31.08 48.24
N LEU A 457 20.50 31.88 48.27
CA LEU A 457 20.20 32.90 47.27
C LEU A 457 21.42 33.79 46.95
N ILE A 458 21.49 34.30 45.72
CA ILE A 458 21.68 35.72 45.32
C ILE A 458 22.22 35.74 43.87
N THR A 459 21.32 35.88 42.88
CA THR A 459 21.23 36.95 41.87
C THR A 459 20.20 36.60 40.81
#